data_AF-A0A9E0G413-F1
#
_entry.id   AF-A0A9E0G413-F1
#
_cell.length_a   1.000
_cell.length_b   1.000
_cell.length_c   1.000
_cell.angle_alpha   90.00
_cell.angle_beta   90.00
_cell.angle_gamma   90.00
#
_symmetry.space_group_name_H-M   'P 1'
#
loop_
_entity.id
_entity.type
_entity.pdbx_description
1 polymer ?
#
loop_
_entity_poly.entity_id
_entity_poly.type
_entity_poly.pdbx_seq_one_letter_code
_entity_poly.pdbx_strand_id
1 'polypeptide(L)'
;MTKSITDIVTENIERFTFGYVFSASDFPVDVTKQKSVNKVLENLTKAGEIRRLSKGKYYKTKLTEFGELMPDSYQIVKDLLEENGKLIGYITGYQIFNELGLTTQVSAILQIGTIKDKKNTKRSYYRIKFVKQWNTITKENIPLLQLLDCLRFFKKIPDTTPTESCRRLLYLLSKLNENEKSKIKKLVLKYTPQAIALLGAMLEALNPNEDVEMLRKSLNFQTFYDLSIPHEVLSTQKKWNIR
;
A
#
# COMPACT_ATOMS: atom_id res chain seq x y z
N MET A 1 -44.70 8.65 -8.67
CA MET A 1 -43.88 9.83 -9.04
C MET A 1 -42.51 9.34 -9.49
N THR A 2 -42.09 9.69 -10.70
CA THR A 2 -40.75 9.40 -11.21
C THR A 2 -39.75 10.25 -10.43
N LYS A 3 -38.86 9.64 -9.63
CA LYS A 3 -37.86 10.40 -8.86
C LYS A 3 -36.97 11.22 -9.81
N SER A 4 -36.67 12.47 -9.45
CA SER A 4 -35.75 13.28 -10.25
C SER A 4 -34.32 12.76 -10.11
N ILE A 5 -33.45 13.09 -11.07
CA ILE A 5 -32.02 12.70 -10.99
C ILE A 5 -31.38 13.30 -9.74
N THR A 6 -31.77 14.51 -9.36
CA THR A 6 -31.30 15.17 -8.13
C THR A 6 -31.69 14.36 -6.89
N ASP A 7 -32.93 13.90 -6.80
CA ASP A 7 -33.40 13.11 -5.66
C ASP A 7 -32.64 11.78 -5.58
N ILE A 8 -32.48 11.10 -6.72
CA ILE A 8 -31.73 9.83 -6.80
C ILE A 8 -30.30 10.02 -6.31
N VAL A 9 -29.60 11.05 -6.78
CA VAL A 9 -28.21 11.32 -6.39
C VAL A 9 -28.11 11.66 -4.90
N THR A 10 -28.97 12.53 -4.40
CA THR A 10 -28.95 13.01 -3.01
C THR A 10 -29.25 11.87 -2.04
N GLU A 11 -30.31 11.09 -2.27
CA GLU A 11 -30.65 9.93 -1.43
C GLU A 11 -29.54 8.87 -1.39
N ASN A 12 -28.81 8.67 -2.49
CA ASN A 12 -27.68 7.74 -2.51
C ASN A 12 -26.48 8.27 -1.70
N ILE A 13 -26.18 9.57 -1.81
CA ILE A 13 -25.10 10.21 -1.03
C ILE A 13 -25.43 10.19 0.46
N GLU A 14 -26.69 10.37 0.86
CA GLU A 14 -27.11 10.27 2.25
C GLU A 14 -26.83 8.89 2.86
N ARG A 15 -26.93 7.82 2.07
CA ARG A 15 -26.62 6.45 2.49
C ARG A 15 -25.12 6.14 2.55
N PHE A 16 -24.30 6.91 1.85
CA PHE A 16 -22.85 6.72 1.94
C PHE A 16 -22.32 7.12 3.32
N THR A 17 -21.36 6.35 3.81
CA THR A 17 -20.60 6.70 5.00
C THR A 17 -19.72 7.92 4.73
N PHE A 18 -19.45 8.70 5.77
CA PHE A 18 -18.51 9.80 5.67
C PHE A 18 -17.11 9.27 5.32
N GLY A 19 -16.39 9.96 4.44
CA GLY A 19 -15.11 9.53 3.89
C GLY A 19 -15.21 8.59 2.68
N TYR A 20 -16.41 8.11 2.32
CA TYR A 20 -16.59 7.26 1.14
C TYR A 20 -16.36 8.04 -0.16
N VAL A 21 -15.48 7.52 -1.02
CA VAL A 21 -15.18 8.12 -2.33
C VAL A 21 -16.06 7.53 -3.43
N PHE A 22 -16.70 8.37 -4.23
CA PHE A 22 -17.61 7.96 -5.31
C PHE A 22 -17.44 8.83 -6.57
N SER A 23 -18.10 8.41 -7.64
CA SER A 23 -18.11 9.01 -8.98
C SER A 23 -19.51 8.94 -9.57
N ALA A 24 -19.73 9.63 -10.69
CA ALA A 24 -21.02 9.67 -11.36
C ALA A 24 -21.51 8.28 -11.84
N SER A 25 -20.59 7.34 -12.06
CA SER A 25 -20.88 5.95 -12.44
C SER A 25 -21.40 5.08 -11.29
N ASP A 26 -21.30 5.54 -10.03
CA ASP A 26 -21.76 4.79 -8.86
C ASP A 26 -23.28 4.97 -8.60
N PHE A 27 -23.94 5.87 -9.34
CA PHE A 27 -25.37 6.12 -9.20
C PHE A 27 -26.17 5.26 -10.18
N PRO A 28 -27.34 4.73 -9.77
CA PRO A 28 -28.21 3.90 -10.61
C PRO A 28 -28.99 4.76 -11.62
N VAL A 29 -28.26 5.46 -12.49
CA VAL A 29 -28.78 6.38 -13.51
C VAL A 29 -28.23 5.95 -14.86
N ASP A 30 -29.10 6.03 -15.88
CA ASP A 30 -28.74 5.73 -17.26
C ASP A 30 -27.45 6.45 -17.70
N VAL A 31 -26.58 5.74 -18.41
CA VAL A 31 -25.28 6.24 -18.90
C VAL A 31 -25.46 7.50 -19.76
N THR A 32 -26.56 7.63 -20.49
CA THR A 32 -26.90 8.82 -21.30
C THR A 32 -27.13 10.08 -20.44
N LYS A 33 -27.50 9.91 -19.17
CA LYS A 33 -27.83 11.00 -18.22
C LYS A 33 -26.67 11.38 -17.30
N GLN A 34 -25.47 10.84 -17.53
CA GLN A 34 -24.27 11.12 -16.74
C GLN A 34 -23.88 12.61 -16.70
N LYS A 35 -24.19 13.38 -17.75
CA LYS A 35 -24.00 14.85 -17.74
C LYS A 35 -24.83 15.53 -16.65
N SER A 36 -26.08 15.09 -16.47
CA SER A 36 -26.98 15.62 -15.45
C SER A 36 -26.51 15.24 -14.05
N VAL A 37 -26.05 13.99 -13.85
CA VAL A 37 -25.45 13.54 -12.59
C VAL A 37 -24.24 14.39 -12.22
N ASN A 38 -23.32 14.62 -13.18
CA ASN A 38 -22.16 15.49 -12.95
C ASN A 38 -22.57 16.92 -12.55
N LYS A 39 -23.60 17.48 -13.18
CA LYS A 39 -24.12 18.81 -12.82
C LYS A 39 -24.68 18.86 -11.39
N VAL A 40 -25.39 17.81 -10.96
CA VAL A 40 -25.86 17.69 -9.57
C VAL A 40 -24.67 17.62 -8.60
N LEU A 41 -23.68 16.78 -8.88
CA LEU A 41 -22.46 16.67 -8.05
C LEU A 41 -21.68 17.99 -7.97
N GLU A 42 -21.59 18.75 -9.06
CA GLU A 42 -20.99 20.08 -9.05
C GLU A 42 -21.77 21.05 -8.16
N ASN A 43 -23.10 21.04 -8.22
CA ASN A 43 -23.95 21.86 -7.36
C ASN A 43 -23.79 21.49 -5.88
N LEU A 44 -23.80 20.20 -5.53
CA LEU A 44 -23.58 19.72 -4.16
C LEU A 44 -22.17 20.07 -3.65
N THR A 45 -21.17 20.05 -4.54
CA THR A 45 -19.81 20.48 -4.20
C THR A 45 -19.77 21.98 -3.89
N LYS A 46 -20.47 22.81 -4.66
CA LYS A 46 -20.59 24.26 -4.42
C LYS A 46 -21.37 24.58 -3.13
N ALA A 47 -22.40 23.78 -2.82
CA ALA A 47 -23.16 23.88 -1.58
C ALA A 47 -22.38 23.43 -0.34
N GLY A 48 -21.24 22.75 -0.53
CA GLY A 48 -20.39 22.29 0.56
C GLY A 48 -20.80 20.97 1.20
N GLU A 49 -21.82 20.29 0.66
CA GLU A 49 -22.31 18.99 1.17
C GLU A 49 -21.34 17.85 0.87
N ILE A 50 -20.59 17.96 -0.23
CA ILE A 50 -19.55 17.01 -0.63
C ILE A 50 -18.28 17.76 -1.00
N ARG A 51 -17.18 17.02 -1.13
CA ARG A 51 -15.88 17.56 -1.56
C ARG A 51 -15.37 16.81 -2.77
N ARG A 52 -14.62 17.53 -3.61
CA ARG A 52 -13.96 16.97 -4.77
C ARG A 52 -12.57 16.45 -4.39
N LEU A 53 -12.32 15.17 -4.61
CA LEU A 53 -11.00 14.55 -4.41
C LEU A 53 -10.09 14.76 -5.63
N SER A 54 -10.64 14.52 -6.83
CA SER A 54 -9.96 14.70 -8.11
C SER A 54 -10.98 14.83 -9.25
N LYS A 55 -10.55 14.91 -10.50
CA LYS A 55 -11.47 14.95 -11.66
C LYS A 55 -12.40 13.73 -11.63
N GLY A 56 -13.71 13.96 -11.52
CA GLY A 56 -14.75 12.92 -11.51
C GLY A 56 -14.85 12.10 -10.22
N LYS A 57 -14.14 12.49 -9.14
CA LYS A 57 -14.16 11.78 -7.86
C LYS A 57 -14.53 12.73 -6.73
N TYR A 58 -15.50 12.33 -5.93
CA TYR A 58 -16.08 13.09 -4.83
C TYR A 58 -16.10 12.24 -3.57
N TYR A 59 -16.25 12.88 -2.42
CA TYR A 59 -16.48 12.18 -1.17
C TYR A 59 -17.44 12.96 -0.27
N LYS A 60 -18.18 12.20 0.55
CA LYS A 60 -19.03 12.76 1.59
C LYS A 60 -18.16 13.10 2.79
N THR A 61 -18.35 14.27 3.37
CA THR A 61 -17.56 14.72 4.51
C THR A 61 -18.45 15.31 5.59
N LYS A 62 -17.88 15.52 6.77
CA LYS A 62 -18.47 16.26 7.88
C LYS A 62 -17.38 17.02 8.61
N LEU A 63 -17.75 18.14 9.23
CA LEU A 63 -16.89 18.82 10.18
C LEU A 63 -16.87 18.02 11.49
N THR A 64 -15.66 17.82 12.01
CA THR A 64 -15.37 17.26 13.32
C THR A 64 -14.60 18.31 14.13
N GLU A 65 -14.39 18.06 15.41
CA GLU A 65 -13.55 18.92 16.26
C GLU A 65 -12.12 19.06 15.73
N PHE A 66 -11.66 18.07 14.95
CA PHE A 66 -10.34 18.04 14.31
C PHE A 66 -10.34 18.59 12.86
N GLY A 67 -11.45 19.20 12.43
CA GLY A 67 -11.64 19.71 11.08
C GLY A 67 -12.42 18.75 10.18
N GLU A 68 -12.25 18.92 8.87
CA GLU A 68 -13.00 18.18 7.85
C GLU A 68 -12.59 16.70 7.80
N LEU A 69 -13.58 15.80 7.84
CA LEU A 69 -13.30 14.37 7.73
C LEU A 69 -12.85 14.01 6.31
N MET A 70 -11.59 13.62 6.20
CA MET A 70 -11.00 13.13 4.97
C MET A 70 -11.31 11.65 4.73
N PRO A 71 -11.38 11.19 3.46
CA PRO A 71 -11.35 9.78 3.13
C PRO A 71 -10.09 9.11 3.66
N ASP A 72 -10.21 7.84 4.06
CA ASP A 72 -9.04 7.02 4.34
C ASP A 72 -8.21 6.75 3.06
N SER A 73 -6.96 6.33 3.25
CA SER A 73 -6.05 6.06 2.15
C SER A 73 -6.60 5.06 1.14
N TYR A 74 -7.32 4.02 1.59
CA TYR A 74 -7.90 3.01 0.71
C TYR A 74 -8.97 3.63 -0.18
N GLN A 75 -9.90 4.41 0.37
CA GLN A 75 -10.92 5.14 -0.39
C GLN A 75 -10.29 6.08 -1.43
N ILE A 76 -9.17 6.72 -1.09
CA ILE A 76 -8.47 7.64 -1.99
C ILE A 76 -7.92 6.93 -3.22
N VAL A 77 -7.52 5.66 -3.11
CA VAL A 77 -6.85 4.93 -4.20
C VAL A 77 -7.55 3.66 -4.64
N LYS A 78 -8.75 3.32 -4.14
CA LYS A 78 -9.42 2.04 -4.41
C LYS A 78 -9.56 1.69 -5.90
N ASP A 79 -9.87 2.68 -6.73
CA ASP A 79 -9.96 2.55 -8.21
C ASP A 79 -8.60 2.36 -8.91
N LEU A 80 -7.50 2.53 -8.17
CA LEU A 80 -6.14 2.20 -8.63
C LEU A 80 -5.70 0.81 -8.18
N LEU A 81 -6.35 0.25 -7.15
CA LEU A 81 -6.08 -1.07 -6.59
C LEU A 81 -6.89 -2.15 -7.32
N GLU A 82 -8.09 -1.82 -7.79
CA GLU A 82 -8.98 -2.76 -8.47
C GLU A 82 -9.43 -2.20 -9.82
N GLU A 83 -9.50 -3.07 -10.84
CA GLU A 83 -9.99 -2.75 -12.17
C GLU A 83 -10.85 -3.91 -12.67
N ASN A 84 -12.09 -3.63 -13.06
CA ASN A 84 -13.08 -4.63 -13.49
C ASN A 84 -13.25 -5.80 -12.50
N GLY A 85 -13.25 -5.49 -11.19
CA GLY A 85 -13.37 -6.48 -10.11
C GLY A 85 -12.10 -7.33 -9.88
N LYS A 86 -11.01 -7.08 -10.62
CA LYS A 86 -9.72 -7.75 -10.42
C LYS A 86 -8.76 -6.85 -9.65
N LEU A 87 -8.07 -7.44 -8.68
CA LEU A 87 -7.04 -6.77 -7.90
C LEU A 87 -5.79 -6.59 -8.76
N ILE A 88 -5.42 -5.34 -9.01
CA ILE A 88 -4.26 -4.94 -9.83
C ILE A 88 -3.19 -4.20 -9.02
N GLY A 89 -3.45 -3.88 -7.77
CA GLY A 89 -2.51 -3.20 -6.89
C GLY A 89 -2.87 -3.28 -5.41
N TYR A 90 -1.93 -2.86 -4.56
CA TYR A 90 -2.09 -2.77 -3.10
C TYR A 90 -1.32 -1.57 -2.56
N ILE A 91 -1.73 -1.06 -1.40
CA ILE A 91 -1.01 0.03 -0.71
C ILE A 91 0.28 -0.52 -0.10
N THR A 92 1.40 0.19 -0.29
CA THR A 92 2.73 -0.17 0.19
C THR A 92 3.53 1.07 0.63
N GLY A 93 4.81 0.91 0.96
CA GLY A 93 5.73 2.02 1.23
C GLY A 93 5.41 2.75 2.54
N TYR A 94 5.47 4.08 2.54
CA TYR A 94 5.39 4.90 3.77
C TYR A 94 4.22 4.58 4.69
N GLN A 95 3.02 4.39 4.13
CA GLN A 95 1.84 4.05 4.93
C GLN A 95 2.02 2.69 5.64
N ILE A 96 2.50 1.70 4.91
CA ILE A 96 2.74 0.36 5.46
C ILE A 96 3.90 0.34 6.44
N PHE A 97 4.92 1.17 6.25
CA PHE A 97 5.98 1.33 7.24
C PHE A 97 5.41 1.80 8.59
N ASN A 98 4.48 2.76 8.55
CA ASN A 98 3.83 3.24 9.76
C ASN A 98 2.88 2.19 10.36
N GLU A 99 2.01 1.56 9.55
CA GLU A 99 1.09 0.52 10.02
C GLU A 99 1.82 -0.69 10.61
N LEU A 100 2.98 -1.06 10.06
CA LEU A 100 3.82 -2.14 10.58
C LEU A 100 4.71 -1.70 11.76
N GLY A 101 4.69 -0.43 12.16
CA GLY A 101 5.45 0.10 13.29
C GLY A 101 6.95 0.23 13.04
N LEU A 102 7.36 0.44 11.78
CA LEU A 102 8.75 0.72 11.39
C LEU A 102 9.08 2.22 11.49
N THR A 103 8.08 3.08 11.47
CA THR A 103 8.22 4.53 11.62
C THR A 103 6.97 5.12 12.27
N THR A 104 7.09 6.26 12.94
CA THR A 104 5.94 7.04 13.44
C THR A 104 5.47 8.10 12.43
N GLN A 105 6.24 8.33 11.36
CA GLN A 105 5.95 9.38 10.40
C GLN A 105 4.70 9.08 9.56
N VAL A 106 3.74 10.00 9.60
CA VAL A 106 2.58 10.00 8.71
C VAL A 106 2.92 10.76 7.42
N SER A 107 2.84 10.07 6.28
CA SER A 107 3.23 10.63 4.98
C SER A 107 2.02 11.01 4.12
N ALA A 108 2.08 12.19 3.48
CA ALA A 108 1.13 12.58 2.43
C ALA A 108 1.41 11.91 1.06
N ILE A 109 2.27 10.88 1.03
CA ILE A 109 2.60 10.11 -0.17
C ILE A 109 2.01 8.71 -0.03
N LEU A 110 1.07 8.37 -0.90
CA LEU A 110 0.54 7.02 -1.03
C LEU A 110 1.31 6.26 -2.10
N GLN A 111 1.89 5.11 -1.73
CA GLN A 111 2.59 4.25 -2.67
C GLN A 111 1.74 3.02 -2.98
N ILE A 112 1.64 2.68 -4.26
CA ILE A 112 0.86 1.54 -4.75
C ILE A 112 1.79 0.55 -5.42
N GLY A 113 1.86 -0.67 -4.90
CA GLY A 113 2.50 -1.80 -5.55
C GLY A 113 1.61 -2.31 -6.68
N THR A 114 2.10 -2.31 -7.92
CA THR A 114 1.34 -2.80 -9.09
C THR A 114 2.27 -3.35 -10.16
N ILE A 115 1.76 -4.29 -10.96
CA ILE A 115 2.45 -4.80 -12.14
C ILE A 115 2.39 -3.81 -13.32
N LYS A 116 1.37 -2.95 -13.36
CA LYS A 116 1.14 -2.03 -14.47
C LYS A 116 2.06 -0.81 -14.37
N ASP A 117 2.55 -0.33 -15.51
CA ASP A 117 3.26 0.94 -15.56
C ASP A 117 2.24 2.09 -15.54
N LYS A 118 2.22 2.82 -14.42
CA LYS A 118 1.35 3.99 -14.21
C LYS A 118 2.20 5.21 -13.87
N LYS A 119 1.82 6.36 -14.41
CA LYS A 119 2.47 7.65 -14.10
C LYS A 119 2.02 8.12 -12.72
N ASN A 120 2.97 8.66 -11.95
CA ASN A 120 2.67 9.29 -10.66
C ASN A 120 1.61 10.39 -10.84
N THR A 121 0.72 10.52 -9.87
CA THR A 121 -0.40 11.47 -9.94
C THR A 121 -0.63 12.12 -8.58
N LYS A 122 -1.55 13.07 -8.51
CA LYS A 122 -1.94 13.78 -7.29
C LYS A 122 -3.46 13.70 -7.12
N ARG A 123 -3.93 13.43 -5.91
CA ARG A 123 -5.35 13.46 -5.53
C ARG A 123 -5.50 14.30 -4.27
N SER A 124 -6.20 15.42 -4.37
CA SER A 124 -6.24 16.43 -3.31
C SER A 124 -4.82 16.76 -2.80
N TYR A 125 -4.54 16.61 -1.51
CA TYR A 125 -3.21 16.82 -0.93
C TYR A 125 -2.25 15.64 -1.14
N TYR A 126 -2.75 14.45 -1.46
CA TYR A 126 -1.93 13.24 -1.56
C TYR A 126 -1.19 13.13 -2.89
N ARG A 127 0.08 12.77 -2.81
CA ARG A 127 0.89 12.36 -3.97
C ARG A 127 0.85 10.85 -4.10
N ILE A 128 0.43 10.36 -5.25
CA ILE A 128 0.34 8.92 -5.53
C ILE A 128 1.56 8.52 -6.35
N LYS A 129 2.33 7.57 -5.81
CA LYS A 129 3.49 6.98 -6.48
C LYS A 129 3.27 5.50 -6.74
N PHE A 130 3.78 5.01 -7.85
CA PHE A 130 3.68 3.59 -8.20
C PHE A 130 5.01 2.88 -7.96
N VAL A 131 4.93 1.69 -7.38
CA VAL A 131 6.06 0.78 -7.15
C VAL A 131 5.82 -0.46 -8.00
N LYS A 132 6.81 -0.82 -8.81
CA LYS A 132 6.71 -2.01 -9.66
C LYS A 132 6.70 -3.27 -8.79
N GLN A 133 5.67 -4.09 -8.95
CA GLN A 133 5.51 -5.42 -8.35
C GLN A 133 5.41 -6.47 -9.46
N TRP A 134 6.36 -7.38 -9.51
CA TRP A 134 6.43 -8.45 -10.53
C TRP A 134 5.73 -9.74 -10.12
N ASN A 135 5.37 -9.87 -8.85
CA ASN A 135 4.56 -10.98 -8.37
C ASN A 135 3.08 -10.79 -8.75
N THR A 136 2.39 -11.91 -8.98
CA THR A 136 0.93 -11.91 -9.08
C THR A 136 0.36 -11.43 -7.76
N ILE A 137 -0.56 -10.48 -7.79
CA ILE A 137 -1.13 -9.86 -6.59
C ILE A 137 -2.42 -10.60 -6.23
N THR A 138 -2.52 -11.11 -5.01
CA THR A 138 -3.72 -11.76 -4.46
C THR A 138 -3.98 -11.23 -3.06
N LYS A 139 -5.23 -11.27 -2.59
CA LYS A 139 -5.59 -10.80 -1.24
C LYS A 139 -4.75 -11.50 -0.16
N GLU A 140 -4.48 -12.79 -0.36
CA GLU A 140 -3.70 -13.62 0.56
C GLU A 140 -2.21 -13.25 0.61
N ASN A 141 -1.61 -12.82 -0.50
CA ASN A 141 -0.17 -12.56 -0.54
C ASN A 141 0.21 -11.10 -0.30
N ILE A 142 -0.76 -10.17 -0.34
CA ILE A 142 -0.51 -8.74 -0.09
C ILE A 142 0.26 -8.49 1.21
N PRO A 143 -0.10 -9.09 2.36
CA PRO A 143 0.65 -8.88 3.60
C PRO A 143 2.14 -9.29 3.47
N LEU A 144 2.41 -10.38 2.75
CA LEU A 144 3.79 -10.82 2.50
C LEU A 144 4.52 -9.88 1.53
N LEU A 145 3.84 -9.40 0.49
CA LEU A 145 4.42 -8.42 -0.45
C LEU A 145 4.74 -7.09 0.25
N GLN A 146 3.87 -6.65 1.15
CA GLN A 146 4.09 -5.47 2.00
C GLN A 146 5.31 -5.63 2.89
N LEU A 147 5.49 -6.79 3.52
CA LEU A 147 6.68 -7.08 4.33
C LEU A 147 7.96 -7.11 3.46
N LEU A 148 7.89 -7.71 2.28
CA LEU A 148 9.01 -7.72 1.32
C LEU A 148 9.36 -6.32 0.80
N ASP A 149 8.36 -5.45 0.61
CA ASP A 149 8.60 -4.05 0.25
C ASP A 149 9.34 -3.30 1.37
N CYS A 150 9.09 -3.63 2.65
CA CYS A 150 9.86 -3.09 3.77
C CYS A 150 11.33 -3.52 3.71
N LEU A 151 11.62 -4.78 3.35
CA LEU A 151 12.99 -5.26 3.15
C LEU A 151 13.66 -4.59 1.94
N ARG A 152 12.93 -4.43 0.84
CA ARG A 152 13.40 -3.75 -0.38
C ARG A 152 13.76 -2.30 -0.12
N PHE A 153 12.96 -1.61 0.69
CA PHE A 153 13.13 -0.19 0.99
C PHE A 153 13.73 0.08 2.36
N PHE A 154 14.41 -0.89 2.96
CA PHE A 154 14.97 -0.82 4.30
C PHE A 154 15.70 0.50 4.60
N LYS A 155 16.62 0.93 3.72
CA LYS A 155 17.37 2.19 3.89
C LYS A 155 16.55 3.47 3.66
N LYS A 156 15.33 3.35 3.14
CA LYS A 156 14.44 4.46 2.79
C LYS A 156 13.27 4.61 3.77
N ILE A 157 13.22 3.77 4.81
CA ILE A 157 12.26 3.95 5.89
C ILE A 157 12.67 5.23 6.63
N PRO A 158 11.77 6.22 6.76
CA PRO A 158 12.11 7.48 7.37
C PRO A 158 12.02 7.40 8.91
N ASP A 159 12.72 8.30 9.58
CA ASP A 159 12.61 8.51 11.04
C ASP A 159 12.76 7.21 11.86
N THR A 160 13.80 6.44 11.52
CA THR A 160 14.12 5.16 12.17
C THR A 160 15.61 4.87 12.02
N THR A 161 16.15 4.04 12.90
CA THR A 161 17.51 3.51 12.76
C THR A 161 17.50 2.13 12.09
N PRO A 162 18.59 1.73 11.39
CA PRO A 162 18.73 0.35 10.90
C PRO A 162 18.52 -0.71 11.98
N THR A 163 18.97 -0.42 13.22
CA THR A 163 18.78 -1.28 14.39
C THR A 163 17.31 -1.52 14.71
N GLU A 164 16.52 -0.45 14.86
CA GLU A 164 15.10 -0.53 15.20
C GLU A 164 14.29 -1.19 14.09
N SER A 165 14.55 -0.78 12.84
CA SER A 165 13.94 -1.40 11.66
C SER A 165 14.24 -2.89 11.59
N CYS A 166 15.49 -3.30 11.81
CA CYS A 166 15.89 -4.71 11.80
C CYS A 166 15.20 -5.51 12.91
N ARG A 167 15.18 -5.01 14.15
CA ARG A 167 14.48 -5.66 15.28
C ARG A 167 12.99 -5.81 15.01
N ARG A 168 12.35 -4.76 14.48
CA ARG A 168 10.93 -4.79 14.16
C ARG A 168 10.62 -5.78 13.04
N LEU A 169 11.43 -5.82 11.98
CA LEU A 169 11.26 -6.78 10.89
C LEU A 169 11.49 -8.23 11.34
N LEU A 170 12.49 -8.48 12.19
CA LEU A 170 12.70 -9.80 12.81
C LEU A 170 11.46 -10.23 13.62
N TYR A 171 10.90 -9.32 14.43
CA TYR A 171 9.66 -9.60 15.16
C TYR A 171 8.51 -9.95 14.21
N LEU A 172 8.29 -9.17 13.15
CA LEU A 172 7.22 -9.43 12.17
C LEU A 172 7.41 -10.78 11.46
N LEU A 173 8.65 -11.11 11.06
CA LEU A 173 8.99 -12.38 10.43
C LEU A 173 8.83 -13.57 11.39
N SER A 174 9.09 -13.39 12.69
CA SER A 174 8.89 -14.43 13.70
C SER A 174 7.43 -14.84 13.89
N LYS A 175 6.47 -13.99 13.48
CA LYS A 175 5.03 -14.27 13.56
C LYS A 175 4.49 -15.05 12.35
N LEU A 176 5.29 -15.23 11.31
CA LEU A 176 4.88 -15.99 10.13
C LEU A 176 4.81 -17.48 10.44
N ASN A 177 3.73 -18.12 9.97
CA ASN A 177 3.64 -19.59 9.99
C ASN A 177 4.48 -20.23 8.87
N GLU A 178 4.65 -21.55 8.92
CA GLU A 178 5.50 -22.28 7.96
C GLU A 178 5.04 -22.15 6.50
N ASN A 179 3.72 -22.06 6.26
CA ASN A 179 3.19 -21.85 4.91
C ASN A 179 3.52 -20.43 4.41
N GLU A 180 3.38 -19.41 5.25
CA GLU A 180 3.75 -18.03 4.95
C GLU A 180 5.24 -17.88 4.70
N LYS A 181 6.10 -18.54 5.50
CA LYS A 181 7.55 -18.61 5.28
C LYS A 181 7.89 -19.25 3.92
N SER A 182 7.23 -20.35 3.57
CA SER A 182 7.42 -20.98 2.26
C SER A 182 6.98 -20.06 1.11
N LYS A 183 5.85 -19.35 1.27
CA LYS A 183 5.35 -18.38 0.28
C LYS A 183 6.29 -17.18 0.13
N ILE A 184 6.72 -16.54 1.23
CA ILE A 184 7.56 -15.33 1.19
C ILE A 184 8.94 -15.62 0.58
N LYS A 185 9.52 -16.80 0.83
CA LYS A 185 10.76 -17.27 0.18
C LYS A 185 10.62 -17.36 -1.35
N LYS A 186 9.46 -17.77 -1.87
CA LYS A 186 9.21 -17.81 -3.32
C LYS A 186 8.97 -16.42 -3.91
N LEU A 187 8.21 -15.58 -3.21
CA LEU A 187 7.84 -14.24 -3.67
C LEU A 187 9.06 -13.30 -3.75
N VAL A 188 10.02 -13.43 -2.83
CA VAL A 188 11.21 -12.56 -2.78
C VAL A 188 12.15 -12.76 -3.97
N LEU A 189 12.09 -13.90 -4.67
CA LEU A 189 12.95 -14.15 -5.83
C LEU A 189 12.75 -13.16 -6.98
N LYS A 190 11.61 -12.47 -7.01
CA LYS A 190 11.32 -11.38 -7.97
C LYS A 190 11.68 -9.98 -7.44
N TYR A 191 12.32 -9.88 -6.28
CA TYR A 191 12.77 -8.63 -5.67
C TYR A 191 14.27 -8.40 -5.91
N THR A 192 14.77 -7.28 -5.41
CA THR A 192 16.19 -6.92 -5.47
C THR A 192 17.05 -7.92 -4.68
N PRO A 193 18.29 -8.21 -5.13
CA PRO A 193 19.21 -9.10 -4.40
C PRO A 193 19.42 -8.71 -2.93
N GLN A 194 19.44 -7.40 -2.61
CA GLN A 194 19.47 -6.91 -1.23
C GLN A 194 18.30 -7.43 -0.37
N ALA A 195 17.08 -7.44 -0.91
CA ALA A 195 15.90 -7.88 -0.17
C ALA A 195 15.92 -9.39 0.05
N ILE A 196 16.40 -10.15 -0.95
CA ILE A 196 16.63 -11.60 -0.84
C ILE A 196 17.65 -11.88 0.26
N ALA A 197 18.79 -11.18 0.24
CA ALA A 197 19.85 -11.34 1.23
C ALA A 197 19.37 -11.00 2.65
N LEU A 198 18.65 -9.88 2.81
CA LEU A 198 18.12 -9.46 4.10
C LEU A 198 17.08 -10.44 4.64
N LEU A 199 16.15 -10.93 3.80
CA LEU A 199 15.18 -11.95 4.20
C LEU A 199 15.90 -13.23 4.65
N GLY A 200 16.85 -13.71 3.86
CA GLY A 200 17.61 -14.91 4.16
C GLY A 200 18.38 -14.81 5.48
N ALA A 201 19.07 -13.69 5.69
CA ALA A 201 19.77 -13.42 6.94
C ALA A 201 18.84 -13.43 8.14
N MET A 202 17.69 -12.74 8.05
CA MET A 202 16.71 -12.67 9.13
C MET A 202 16.06 -14.04 9.43
N LEU A 203 15.73 -14.81 8.39
CA LEU A 203 15.16 -16.15 8.57
C LEU A 203 16.16 -17.12 9.23
N GLU A 204 17.42 -17.12 8.78
CA GLU A 204 18.48 -17.93 9.41
C GLU A 204 18.77 -17.49 10.85
N ALA A 205 18.66 -16.19 11.15
CA ALA A 205 18.82 -15.68 12.52
C ALA A 205 17.68 -16.11 13.45
N LEU A 206 16.45 -16.22 12.94
CA LEU A 206 15.29 -16.69 13.70
C LEU A 206 15.29 -18.20 13.90
N ASN A 207 15.69 -18.96 12.88
CA ASN A 207 15.80 -20.41 12.93
C ASN A 207 17.00 -20.88 12.09
N PRO A 208 18.11 -21.31 12.73
CA PRO A 208 19.30 -21.79 12.03
C PRO A 208 19.07 -22.99 11.10
N ASN A 209 17.99 -23.76 11.33
CA ASN A 209 17.61 -24.93 10.53
C ASN A 209 16.63 -24.58 9.39
N GLU A 210 16.28 -23.30 9.21
CA GLU A 210 15.39 -22.88 8.14
C GLU A 210 16.02 -23.13 6.77
N ASP A 211 15.29 -23.79 5.86
CA ASP A 211 15.77 -23.97 4.49
C ASP A 211 15.74 -22.64 3.71
N VAL A 212 16.92 -22.06 3.57
CA VAL A 212 17.19 -20.79 2.87
C VAL A 212 18.08 -20.99 1.65
N GLU A 213 18.34 -22.24 1.24
CA GLU A 213 19.30 -22.57 0.18
C GLU A 213 18.86 -22.00 -1.18
N MET A 214 17.55 -22.01 -1.45
CA MET A 214 16.96 -21.39 -2.63
C MET A 214 17.31 -19.90 -2.73
N LEU A 215 17.31 -19.18 -1.61
CA LEU A 215 17.64 -17.75 -1.58
C LEU A 215 19.13 -17.53 -1.82
N ARG A 216 19.99 -18.32 -1.17
CA ARG A 216 21.46 -18.23 -1.36
C ARG A 216 21.87 -18.45 -2.81
N LYS A 217 21.32 -19.47 -3.47
CA LYS A 217 21.61 -19.78 -4.88
C LYS A 217 21.20 -18.67 -5.84
N SER A 218 20.24 -17.82 -5.47
CA SER A 218 19.80 -16.70 -6.30
C SER A 218 20.70 -15.45 -6.20
N LEU A 219 21.63 -15.42 -5.24
CA LEU A 219 22.53 -14.29 -4.99
C LEU A 219 23.89 -14.49 -5.66
N ASN A 220 24.52 -13.37 -6.04
CA ASN A 220 25.91 -13.38 -6.48
C ASN A 220 26.84 -13.24 -5.27
N PHE A 221 27.75 -14.21 -5.11
CA PHE A 221 28.68 -14.28 -4.00
C PHE A 221 29.64 -13.07 -3.88
N GLN A 222 29.88 -12.34 -4.97
CA GLN A 222 30.76 -11.16 -4.98
C GLN A 222 30.05 -9.85 -4.65
N THR A 223 28.72 -9.85 -4.57
CA THR A 223 27.94 -8.64 -4.31
C THR A 223 27.77 -8.44 -2.81
N PHE A 224 28.07 -7.23 -2.33
CA PHE A 224 27.88 -6.81 -0.95
C PHE A 224 26.80 -5.74 -0.83
N TYR A 225 26.00 -5.81 0.24
CA TYR A 225 24.88 -4.92 0.51
C TYR A 225 25.16 -4.10 1.75
N ASP A 226 25.31 -2.78 1.60
CA ASP A 226 25.47 -1.87 2.73
C ASP A 226 24.10 -1.49 3.30
N LEU A 227 23.74 -2.11 4.42
CA LEU A 227 22.51 -1.84 5.18
C LEU A 227 22.79 -1.19 6.53
N SER A 228 24.06 -1.10 6.94
CA SER A 228 24.49 -0.45 8.19
C SER A 228 23.81 -1.05 9.43
N ILE A 229 23.56 -2.36 9.39
CA ILE A 229 22.94 -3.10 10.49
C ILE A 229 24.07 -3.54 11.46
N PRO A 230 23.96 -3.24 12.77
CA PRO A 230 24.95 -3.72 13.71
C PRO A 230 24.98 -5.25 13.80
N HIS A 231 26.17 -5.83 13.86
CA HIS A 231 26.36 -7.29 13.90
C HIS A 231 25.67 -7.96 15.08
N GLU A 232 25.56 -7.24 16.21
CA GLU A 232 24.85 -7.69 17.41
C GLU A 232 23.35 -7.87 17.18
N VAL A 233 22.77 -7.13 16.23
CA VAL A 233 21.33 -7.17 15.91
C VAL A 233 21.05 -8.27 14.89
N LEU A 234 21.95 -8.47 13.93
CA LEU A 234 21.84 -9.50 12.90
C LEU A 234 23.17 -10.24 12.73
N SER A 235 23.38 -11.27 13.55
CA SER A 235 24.63 -12.05 13.58
C SER A 235 24.90 -12.79 12.26
N THR A 236 23.86 -13.16 11.52
CA THR A 236 23.94 -13.87 10.24
C THR A 236 24.34 -12.97 9.07
N GLN A 237 24.39 -11.63 9.23
CA GLN A 237 24.55 -10.68 8.12
C GLN A 237 25.78 -10.93 7.25
N LYS A 238 26.91 -11.32 7.85
CA LYS A 238 28.16 -11.60 7.13
C LYS A 238 28.03 -12.79 6.17
N LYS A 239 27.25 -13.81 6.52
CA LYS A 239 27.00 -14.99 5.65
C LYS A 239 26.18 -14.62 4.41
N TRP A 240 25.48 -13.49 4.45
CA TRP A 240 24.61 -12.98 3.39
C TRP A 240 25.21 -11.75 2.68
N ASN A 241 26.51 -11.52 2.84
CA ASN A 241 27.23 -10.37 2.27
C ASN A 241 26.64 -9.00 2.65
N ILE A 242 26.03 -8.89 3.82
CA ILE A 242 25.48 -7.63 4.35
C ILE A 242 26.52 -6.98 5.27
N ARG A 243 26.74 -5.68 5.06
CA ARG A 243 27.63 -4.82 5.84
C ARG A 243 26.90 -3.60 6.40
#